data_AF-A0A0N4Y9F6-F1
#
_entry.id   AF-A0A0N4Y9F6-F1
#
_cell.length_a   1.000
_cell.length_b   1.000
_cell.length_c   1.000
_cell.angle_alpha   90.00
_cell.angle_beta   90.00
_cell.angle_gamma   90.00
#
_symmetry.space_group_name_H-M   'P 1'
#
loop_
_entity.id
_entity.type
_entity.pdbx_description
1 polymer ?
#
loop_
_entity_poly.entity_id
_entity_poly.type
_entity_poly.pdbx_seq_one_letter_code
_entity_poly.pdbx_strand_id
1 'polypeptide(L)'
;MGSLHCRQALYYCPTVLTGEEISDLSDDHECIRHTKIFTNIIYLAAKNVDELELQVAPAIFKYGERHYNTKASDRMTEENVRMVCAQVVCTICDLLGDDAQSQYVEAWIGMMRYLGRKLLDGHEYAKLTAKHRISINRHDHHLFLKL
;
A
#
# COMPACT_ATOMS: atom_id res chain seq x y z
N MET A 1 -15.17 -22.72 4.28
CA MET A 1 -15.18 -21.92 5.53
C MET A 1 -14.10 -20.83 5.48
N GLY A 2 -14.22 -19.83 4.60
CA GLY A 2 -13.23 -18.74 4.46
C GLY A 2 -13.81 -17.32 4.51
N SER A 3 -15.12 -17.17 4.65
CA SER A 3 -15.83 -15.88 4.49
C SER A 3 -15.81 -14.98 5.74
N LEU A 4 -15.48 -15.50 6.93
CA LEU A 4 -15.59 -14.71 8.17
C LEU A 4 -14.42 -13.74 8.40
N HIS A 5 -13.21 -14.03 7.90
CA HIS A 5 -12.04 -13.18 8.18
C HIS A 5 -11.97 -11.93 7.30
N CYS A 6 -12.55 -11.92 6.09
CA CYS A 6 -12.63 -10.69 5.29
C CYS A 6 -13.65 -9.68 5.83
N ARG A 7 -14.76 -10.16 6.43
CA ARG A 7 -15.80 -9.28 6.97
C ARG A 7 -15.35 -8.49 8.20
N GLN A 8 -14.36 -8.96 8.96
CA GLN A 8 -13.84 -8.24 10.12
C GLN A 8 -13.02 -7.00 9.74
N ALA A 9 -12.43 -6.96 8.55
CA ALA A 9 -11.65 -5.80 8.12
C ALA A 9 -12.55 -4.57 7.83
N LEU A 10 -13.81 -4.78 7.42
CA LEU A 10 -14.76 -3.71 7.08
C LEU A 10 -15.21 -2.87 8.29
N TYR A 11 -14.99 -3.34 9.52
CA TYR A 11 -15.42 -2.66 10.75
C TYR A 11 -14.37 -1.71 11.36
N TYR A 12 -13.18 -1.58 10.75
CA TYR A 12 -12.04 -0.83 11.34
C TYR A 12 -11.55 0.36 10.50
N CYS A 13 -12.43 1.07 9.78
CA CYS A 13 -12.11 2.39 9.23
C CYS A 13 -12.81 3.49 10.05
N PRO A 14 -12.18 4.08 11.09
CA PRO A 14 -12.87 4.96 12.04
C PRO A 14 -13.06 6.40 11.55
N THR A 15 -13.02 6.70 10.24
CA THR A 15 -12.87 8.09 9.77
C THR A 15 -13.80 8.57 8.65
N VAL A 16 -14.99 8.00 8.49
CA VAL A 16 -16.07 8.66 7.72
C VAL A 16 -17.16 9.09 8.70
N LEU A 17 -16.92 10.20 9.41
CA LEU A 17 -17.88 10.85 10.32
C LEU A 17 -18.54 12.09 9.67
N THR A 18 -18.48 12.22 8.36
CA THR A 18 -19.30 13.15 7.60
C THR A 18 -20.18 12.32 6.68
N GLY A 19 -21.49 12.52 6.74
CA GLY A 19 -22.47 11.81 5.90
C GLY A 19 -22.41 12.17 4.42
N GLU A 20 -21.25 12.58 3.92
CA GLU A 20 -20.97 12.74 2.48
C GLU A 20 -20.60 11.37 1.93
N GLU A 21 -21.32 10.94 0.89
CA GLU A 21 -20.96 9.71 0.20
C GLU A 21 -19.70 9.96 -0.65
N ILE A 22 -18.89 8.91 -0.88
CA ILE A 22 -17.73 9.01 -1.76
C ILE A 22 -18.14 9.47 -3.18
N SER A 23 -19.37 9.16 -3.60
CA SER A 23 -20.02 9.60 -4.84
C SER A 23 -20.15 11.12 -4.97
N ASP A 24 -20.19 11.85 -3.85
CA ASP A 24 -20.39 13.30 -3.83
C ASP A 24 -19.06 14.08 -3.89
N LEU A 25 -17.92 13.38 -3.80
CA LEU A 25 -16.60 13.99 -3.83
C LEU A 25 -16.25 14.45 -5.25
N SER A 26 -15.71 15.66 -5.36
CA SER A 26 -15.21 16.18 -6.63
C SER A 26 -14.02 15.39 -7.16
N ASP A 27 -13.82 15.39 -8.48
CA ASP A 27 -12.76 14.63 -9.15
C ASP A 27 -11.33 15.02 -8.74
N ASP A 28 -11.16 16.25 -8.24
CA ASP A 28 -9.93 16.84 -7.73
C ASP A 28 -9.74 16.63 -6.22
N HIS A 29 -10.75 16.08 -5.53
CA HIS A 29 -10.69 15.78 -4.10
C HIS A 29 -9.51 14.86 -3.77
N GLU A 30 -8.83 15.13 -2.66
CA GLU A 30 -7.59 14.42 -2.29
C GLU A 30 -7.80 12.91 -2.14
N CYS A 31 -8.97 12.48 -1.65
CA CYS A 31 -9.34 11.07 -1.56
C CYS A 31 -9.41 10.42 -2.95
N ILE A 32 -10.10 11.05 -3.91
CA ILE A 32 -10.22 10.55 -5.28
C ILE A 32 -8.84 10.45 -5.94
N ARG A 33 -7.98 11.45 -5.73
CA ARG A 33 -6.60 11.43 -6.22
C ARG A 33 -5.78 10.27 -5.62
N HIS A 34 -5.86 10.04 -4.31
CA HIS A 34 -5.16 8.94 -3.66
C HIS A 34 -5.65 7.58 -4.15
N THR A 35 -6.96 7.41 -4.30
CA THR A 35 -7.56 6.21 -4.88
C THR A 35 -7.02 5.96 -6.29
N LYS A 36 -7.04 6.96 -7.17
CA LYS A 36 -6.50 6.85 -8.55
C LYS A 36 -5.02 6.44 -8.57
N ILE A 37 -4.19 7.02 -7.70
CA ILE A 37 -2.76 6.68 -7.62
C ILE A 37 -2.58 5.23 -7.16
N PHE A 38 -3.28 4.83 -6.11
CA PHE A 38 -3.14 3.51 -5.51
C PHE A 38 -3.69 2.40 -6.42
N THR A 39 -4.83 2.62 -7.09
CA THR A 39 -5.36 1.68 -8.08
C THR A 39 -4.46 1.55 -9.30
N ASN A 40 -3.85 2.64 -9.78
CA ASN A 40 -2.86 2.59 -10.85
C ASN A 40 -1.61 1.78 -10.45
N ILE A 41 -1.17 1.90 -9.21
CA ILE A 41 -0.09 1.08 -8.63
C ILE A 41 -0.45 -0.41 -8.69
N ILE A 42 -1.65 -0.77 -8.25
CA ILE A 42 -2.12 -2.16 -8.26
C ILE A 42 -2.24 -2.68 -9.69
N TYR A 43 -2.75 -1.85 -10.61
CA TYR A 43 -2.83 -2.17 -12.03
C TYR A 43 -1.44 -2.44 -12.63
N LEU A 44 -0.46 -1.57 -12.34
CA LEU A 44 0.92 -1.76 -12.79
C LEU A 44 1.54 -3.03 -12.19
N ALA A 45 1.25 -3.33 -10.92
CA ALA A 45 1.69 -4.56 -10.27
C ALA A 45 1.12 -5.81 -10.95
N ALA A 46 -0.19 -5.85 -11.18
CA ALA A 46 -0.84 -6.97 -11.85
C ALA A 46 -0.34 -7.15 -13.30
N LYS A 47 -0.09 -6.04 -14.01
CA LYS A 47 0.42 -6.06 -15.39
C LYS A 47 1.87 -6.56 -15.49
N ASN A 48 2.69 -6.29 -14.48
CA ASN A 48 4.13 -6.59 -14.47
C ASN A 48 4.47 -7.57 -13.34
N VAL A 49 3.61 -8.55 -13.08
CA VAL A 49 3.74 -9.46 -11.93
C VAL A 49 5.07 -10.23 -11.92
N ASP A 50 5.59 -10.56 -13.10
CA ASP A 50 6.87 -11.26 -13.28
C ASP A 50 8.09 -10.33 -13.08
N GLU A 51 7.89 -9.01 -13.15
CA GLU A 51 8.94 -7.99 -13.10
C GLU A 51 8.69 -6.95 -11.99
N LEU A 52 7.97 -7.32 -10.92
CA LEU A 52 7.56 -6.39 -9.85
C LEU A 52 8.73 -5.60 -9.27
N GLU A 53 9.86 -6.25 -9.01
CA GLU A 53 11.04 -5.60 -8.41
C GLU A 53 11.65 -4.53 -9.32
N LEU A 54 11.66 -4.77 -10.64
CA LEU A 54 12.27 -3.84 -11.60
C LEU A 54 11.32 -2.72 -11.98
N GLN A 55 10.05 -3.04 -12.26
CA GLN A 55 9.10 -2.12 -12.87
C GLN A 55 8.24 -1.37 -11.85
N VAL A 56 7.97 -1.97 -10.69
CA VAL A 56 6.93 -1.50 -9.76
C VAL A 56 7.52 -1.05 -8.42
N ALA A 57 8.48 -1.81 -7.87
CA ALA A 57 9.07 -1.50 -6.58
C ALA A 57 9.65 -0.08 -6.46
N PRO A 58 10.35 0.49 -7.47
CA PRO A 58 10.85 1.87 -7.36
C PRO A 58 9.72 2.88 -7.20
N ALA A 59 8.60 2.70 -7.90
CA ALA A 59 7.45 3.59 -7.83
C ALA A 59 6.77 3.52 -6.46
N ILE A 60 6.61 2.31 -5.90
CA ILE A 60 6.04 2.08 -4.57
C ILE A 60 6.93 2.64 -3.48
N PHE A 61 8.24 2.40 -3.58
CA PHE A 61 9.21 2.92 -2.63
C PHE A 61 9.18 4.46 -2.62
N LYS A 62 9.20 5.10 -3.80
CA LYS A 62 9.04 6.56 -3.93
C LYS A 62 7.72 7.04 -3.36
N TYR A 63 6.64 6.28 -3.53
CA TYR A 63 5.35 6.62 -2.95
C TYR A 63 5.39 6.56 -1.41
N GLY A 64 6.06 5.56 -0.83
CA GLY A 64 6.30 5.45 0.61
C GLY A 64 7.10 6.61 1.17
N GLU A 65 8.21 6.97 0.53
CA GLU A 65 9.04 8.12 0.92
C GLU A 65 8.22 9.41 1.01
N ARG A 66 7.33 9.64 0.04
CA ARG A 66 6.49 10.84 0.00
C ARG A 66 5.56 10.96 1.21
N HIS A 67 5.11 9.86 1.80
CA HIS A 67 4.20 9.92 2.96
C HIS A 67 4.88 10.44 4.22
N TYR A 68 6.21 10.33 4.34
CA TYR A 68 6.94 10.76 5.54
C TYR A 68 6.81 12.26 5.82
N ASN A 69 6.76 13.09 4.77
CA ASN A 69 6.66 14.55 4.87
C ASN A 69 5.21 15.07 4.90
N THR A 70 4.23 14.19 5.05
CA THR A 70 2.81 14.56 5.03
C THR A 70 2.19 14.45 6.42
N LYS A 71 0.99 15.02 6.59
CA LYS A 71 0.15 14.84 7.79
C LYS A 71 -0.21 13.37 8.06
N ALA A 72 -0.03 12.48 7.08
CA ALA A 72 -0.30 11.06 7.19
C ALA A 72 0.90 10.24 7.72
N SER A 73 2.06 10.86 7.98
CA SER A 73 3.28 10.15 8.37
C SER A 73 3.11 9.26 9.61
N ASP A 74 2.45 9.76 10.66
CA ASP A 74 2.18 8.98 11.89
C ASP A 74 1.14 7.87 11.69
N ARG A 75 0.41 7.91 10.57
CA ARG A 75 -0.56 6.88 10.18
C ARG A 75 0.05 5.82 9.26
N MET A 76 1.30 5.96 8.82
CA MET A 76 2.03 4.95 8.04
C MET A 76 2.60 3.85 8.94
N THR A 77 1.74 3.20 9.71
CA THR A 77 2.09 2.05 10.54
C THR A 77 1.98 0.75 9.76
N GLU A 78 2.71 -0.29 10.17
CA GLU A 78 2.57 -1.62 9.58
C GLU A 78 1.12 -2.11 9.63
N GLU A 79 0.42 -1.86 10.75
CA GLU A 79 -0.98 -2.21 10.94
C GLU A 79 -1.88 -1.54 9.88
N ASN A 80 -1.77 -0.22 9.72
CA ASN A 80 -2.60 0.53 8.75
C ASN A 80 -2.33 0.09 7.31
N VAL A 81 -1.07 -0.11 6.94
CA VAL A 81 -0.71 -0.60 5.61
C VAL A 81 -1.24 -2.01 5.38
N ARG A 82 -1.14 -2.90 6.39
CA ARG A 82 -1.71 -4.25 6.32
C ARG A 82 -3.22 -4.23 6.18
N MET A 83 -3.93 -3.34 6.88
CA MET A 83 -5.37 -3.20 6.76
C MET A 83 -5.76 -2.78 5.34
N VAL A 84 -5.09 -1.79 4.76
CA VAL A 84 -5.35 -1.36 3.37
C VAL A 84 -5.08 -2.51 2.39
N CYS A 85 -3.96 -3.22 2.53
CA CYS A 85 -3.65 -4.37 1.68
C CYS A 85 -4.69 -5.48 1.80
N ALA A 86 -5.18 -5.77 3.02
CA ALA A 86 -6.23 -6.74 3.25
C ALA A 86 -7.56 -6.32 2.60
N GLN A 87 -7.92 -5.04 2.68
CA GLN A 87 -9.13 -4.52 2.05
C GLN A 87 -9.13 -4.68 0.53
N VAL A 88 -7.98 -4.48 -0.12
CA VAL A 88 -7.85 -4.74 -1.56
C VAL A 88 -8.10 -6.22 -1.86
N VAL A 89 -7.48 -7.13 -1.12
CA VAL A 89 -7.70 -8.58 -1.30
C VAL A 89 -9.16 -8.95 -1.08
N CYS A 90 -9.80 -8.43 -0.02
CA CYS A 90 -11.22 -8.68 0.24
C CYS A 90 -12.11 -8.15 -0.88
N THR A 91 -11.84 -6.95 -1.37
CA THR A 91 -12.58 -6.37 -2.51
C THR A 91 -12.46 -7.27 -3.74
N ILE A 92 -11.28 -7.84 -3.99
CA ILE A 92 -11.07 -8.75 -5.12
C ILE A 92 -11.82 -10.06 -4.91
N CYS A 93 -11.81 -10.62 -3.69
CA CYS A 93 -12.61 -11.80 -3.36
C CYS A 93 -14.11 -11.55 -3.57
N ASP A 94 -14.60 -10.38 -3.14
CA ASP A 94 -16.01 -10.00 -3.30
C ASP A 94 -16.38 -9.82 -4.78
N LEU A 95 -15.48 -9.29 -5.60
CA LEU A 95 -15.66 -9.15 -7.06
C LEU A 95 -15.62 -10.49 -7.79
N LEU A 96 -14.78 -11.43 -7.37
CA LEU A 96 -14.67 -12.77 -7.97
C LEU A 96 -15.82 -13.68 -7.52
N GLY A 97 -16.41 -13.45 -6.35
CA GLY A 97 -17.49 -14.27 -5.81
C GLY A 97 -17.10 -15.75 -5.73
N ASP A 98 -17.87 -16.62 -6.38
CA ASP A 98 -17.64 -18.06 -6.39
C ASP A 98 -16.37 -18.47 -7.17
N ASP A 99 -15.82 -17.59 -8.01
CA ASP A 99 -14.58 -17.83 -8.77
C ASP A 99 -13.31 -17.59 -7.93
N ALA A 100 -13.44 -17.16 -6.68
CA ALA A 100 -12.34 -16.89 -5.76
C ALA A 100 -11.66 -18.18 -5.25
N GLN A 101 -11.00 -18.91 -6.14
CA GLN A 101 -10.21 -20.09 -5.79
C GLN A 101 -9.05 -19.72 -4.86
N SER A 102 -8.70 -20.64 -3.95
CA SER A 102 -7.64 -20.42 -2.95
C SER A 102 -6.32 -19.94 -3.56
N GLN A 103 -5.92 -20.53 -4.69
CA GLN A 103 -4.69 -20.16 -5.39
C GLN A 103 -4.69 -18.70 -5.89
N TYR A 104 -5.83 -18.19 -6.33
CA TYR A 104 -5.96 -16.80 -6.80
C TYR A 104 -5.90 -15.83 -5.62
N VAL A 105 -6.59 -16.18 -4.53
CA VAL A 105 -6.58 -15.38 -3.30
C VAL A 105 -5.17 -15.32 -2.71
N GLU A 106 -4.44 -16.44 -2.65
CA GLU A 106 -3.06 -16.46 -2.17
C GLU A 106 -2.11 -15.65 -3.05
N ALA A 107 -2.30 -15.66 -4.37
CA ALA A 107 -1.52 -14.82 -5.29
C ALA A 107 -1.74 -13.31 -5.00
N TRP A 108 -2.99 -12.90 -4.80
CA TRP A 108 -3.34 -11.53 -4.43
C TRP A 108 -2.79 -11.14 -3.05
N ILE A 109 -2.87 -12.04 -2.07
CA ILE A 109 -2.25 -11.86 -0.75
C ILE A 109 -0.74 -11.66 -0.91
N GLY A 110 -0.07 -12.48 -1.71
CA GLY A 110 1.36 -12.39 -1.97
C GLY A 110 1.75 -11.05 -2.57
N MET A 111 1.07 -10.62 -3.63
CA MET A 111 1.33 -9.34 -4.29
C MET A 111 1.05 -8.15 -3.36
N MET A 112 -0.09 -8.11 -2.67
CA MET A 112 -0.41 -7.00 -1.77
C MET A 112 0.51 -6.94 -0.56
N ARG A 113 0.96 -8.07 -0.02
CA ARG A 113 2.00 -8.10 1.02
C ARG A 113 3.32 -7.52 0.51
N TYR A 114 3.71 -7.85 -0.72
CA TYR A 114 4.92 -7.33 -1.33
C TYR A 114 4.86 -5.80 -1.51
N LEU A 115 3.76 -5.29 -2.10
CA LEU A 115 3.57 -3.85 -2.28
C LEU A 115 3.54 -3.10 -0.94
N GLY A 116 2.83 -3.64 0.06
CA GLY A 116 2.78 -3.06 1.40
C GLY A 116 4.16 -2.96 2.06
N ARG A 117 5.01 -3.99 1.93
CA ARG A 117 6.39 -3.93 2.43
C ARG A 117 7.21 -2.84 1.74
N LYS A 118 7.21 -2.79 0.41
CA LYS A 118 7.96 -1.76 -0.33
C LYS A 118 7.51 -0.34 -0.01
N LEU A 119 6.22 -0.17 0.29
CA LEU A 119 5.66 1.12 0.72
C LEU A 119 6.23 1.53 2.10
N LEU A 120 6.26 0.60 3.05
CA LEU A 120 6.83 0.82 4.38
C LEU A 120 8.36 1.04 4.31
N ASP A 121 9.07 0.30 3.46
CA ASP A 121 10.51 0.46 3.26
C ASP A 121 10.85 1.90 2.82
N GLY A 122 10.09 2.45 1.88
CA GLY A 122 10.26 3.84 1.44
C GLY A 122 10.00 4.86 2.54
N HIS A 123 8.94 4.65 3.35
CA HIS A 123 8.63 5.53 4.48
C HIS A 123 9.72 5.50 5.56
N GLU A 124 10.17 4.30 5.94
CA GLU A 124 11.23 4.15 6.95
C GLU A 124 12.56 4.69 6.46
N TYR A 125 12.90 4.49 5.19
CA TYR A 125 14.08 5.10 4.57
C TYR A 125 14.05 6.63 4.70
N ALA A 126 12.95 7.28 4.32
CA ALA A 126 12.83 8.74 4.43
C ALA A 126 12.98 9.22 5.89
N LYS A 127 12.38 8.49 6.84
CA LYS A 127 12.51 8.75 8.28
C LYS A 127 13.94 8.63 8.79
N LEU A 128 14.68 7.62 8.35
CA LEU A 128 16.08 7.41 8.75
C LEU A 128 17.01 8.46 8.13
N THR A 129 16.81 8.84 6.87
CA THR A 129 17.55 9.91 6.21
C THR A 129 17.31 11.27 6.88
N ALA A 130 16.06 11.62 7.19
CA ALA A 130 15.72 12.87 7.87
C ALA A 130 16.36 12.98 9.27
N LYS A 131 16.43 11.86 10.00
CA LYS A 131 17.09 11.77 11.31
C LYS A 131 18.62 11.72 11.22
N HIS A 132 19.22 11.88 10.03
CA HIS A 132 20.66 11.75 9.78
C HIS A 132 21.26 10.41 10.27
N ARG A 133 20.41 9.38 10.40
CA ARG A 133 20.82 8.03 10.83
C ARG A 133 21.41 7.21 9.70
N ILE A 134 21.34 7.72 8.47
CA ILE A 134 21.97 7.14 7.28
C ILE A 134 22.68 8.28 6.53
N SER A 135 24.00 8.19 6.38
CA SER A 135 24.76 8.99 5.41
C SER A 135 24.88 8.17 4.12
N ILE A 136 24.32 8.68 3.01
CA ILE A 136 24.32 7.95 1.73
C ILE A 136 25.47 8.45 0.86
N ASN A 137 26.50 7.62 0.69
CA ASN A 137 27.48 7.82 -0.37
C ASN A 137 26.86 7.35 -1.69
N ARG A 138 26.66 8.28 -2.64
CA ARG A 138 26.02 7.98 -3.94
C ARG A 138 26.88 7.12 -4.88
N HIS A 139 28.07 6.71 -4.46
CA HIS A 139 28.99 5.86 -5.25
C HIS A 139 29.05 4.40 -4.79
N ASP A 140 28.36 4.02 -3.72
CA ASP A 140 28.36 2.66 -3.20
C ASP A 140 26.99 1.99 -3.40
N HIS A 141 26.98 0.86 -4.12
CA HIS A 141 25.81 -0.02 -4.25
C HIS A 141 25.50 -0.83 -2.98
N HIS A 142 26.21 -0.54 -1.88
CA HIS A 142 26.03 -1.18 -0.58
C HIS A 142 25.63 -0.13 0.46
N LEU A 143 24.35 -0.17 0.86
CA LEU A 143 23.84 0.57 2.02
C LEU A 143 24.49 0.02 3.29
N PHE A 144 25.39 0.81 3.91
CA PHE A 144 25.90 0.52 5.24
C PHE A 144 25.02 1.20 6.31
N LEU A 145 24.37 0.39 7.15
CA LEU A 145 23.76 0.85 8.39
C LEU A 145 24.86 0.96 9.45
N LYS A 146 25.12 2.18 9.95
CA LYS A 146 25.84 2.32 11.23
C LYS A 146 24.82 2.20 12.36
N LEU A 147 24.93 1.11 13.11
CA LEU A 147 24.26 0.92 14.40
C LEU A 147 24.95 1.79 15.46
#